data_AF-X1QH11-F1
#
_entry.id   AF-X1QH11-F1
#
_cell.length_a   1.000
_cell.length_b   1.000
_cell.length_c   1.000
_cell.angle_alpha   90.00
_cell.angle_beta   90.00
_cell.angle_gamma   90.00
#
_symmetry.space_group_name_H-M   'P 1'
#
loop_
_entity.id
_entity.type
_entity.pdbx_description
1 polymer ?
#
loop_
_entity_poly.entity_id
_entity_poly.type
_entity_poly.pdbx_seq_one_letter_code
_entity_poly.pdbx_strand_id
1 'polypeptide(L)'
;ACPVCETGEIQIITSKQTGKRFAGCTNYFQGSCDASYPLPQKGKIQATGRKCSVCGAPRIKVLRRRRRPWDLCINIDCPSKRKEEPVDG
;
A
#
# COMPACT_ATOMS: atom_id res chain seq x y z
N ALA A 1 -7.73 -1.92 -10.62
CA ALA A 1 -6.76 -1.31 -11.55
C ALA A 1 -5.47 -0.89 -10.85
N CYS A 2 -4.35 -1.44 -11.30
CA CYS A 2 -2.97 -1.11 -10.95
C CYS A 2 -2.57 0.21 -11.63
N PRO A 3 -1.98 1.19 -10.92
CA PRO A 3 -1.61 2.47 -11.51
C PRO A 3 -0.39 2.41 -12.45
N VAL A 4 0.28 1.26 -12.55
CA VAL A 4 1.49 1.10 -13.39
C VAL A 4 1.18 0.47 -14.74
N CYS A 5 0.45 -0.66 -14.75
CA CYS A 5 0.15 -1.40 -15.98
C CYS A 5 -1.30 -1.29 -16.45
N GLU A 6 -2.18 -0.63 -15.68
CA GLU A 6 -3.61 -0.37 -15.93
C GLU A 6 -4.53 -1.60 -16.10
N THR A 7 -3.95 -2.77 -16.34
CA THR A 7 -4.64 -4.04 -16.65
C THR A 7 -4.82 -4.95 -15.44
N GLY A 8 -3.93 -4.85 -14.45
CA GLY A 8 -3.99 -5.66 -13.22
C GLY A 8 -4.72 -4.99 -12.06
N GLU A 9 -4.77 -5.65 -10.92
CA GLU A 9 -5.28 -5.10 -9.65
C GLU A 9 -4.22 -5.13 -8.55
N ILE A 10 -4.28 -4.19 -7.60
CA ILE A 10 -3.40 -4.20 -6.44
C ILE A 10 -4.04 -5.03 -5.33
N GLN A 11 -3.36 -6.07 -4.87
CA GLN A 11 -3.80 -6.98 -3.83
C GLN A 11 -2.76 -7.11 -2.72
N ILE A 12 -3.21 -7.47 -1.51
CA ILE A 12 -2.30 -7.78 -0.40
C ILE A 12 -1.78 -9.21 -0.58
N ILE A 13 -0.46 -9.34 -0.62
CA ILE A 13 0.27 -10.59 -0.85
C ILE A 13 1.21 -10.82 0.33
N THR A 14 1.37 -12.08 0.74
CA THR A 14 2.42 -12.47 1.68
C THR A 14 3.57 -13.10 0.90
N SER A 15 4.77 -12.53 1.05
CA SER A 15 5.99 -13.08 0.45
C SER A 15 6.29 -14.45 1.05
N LYS A 16 6.36 -15.49 0.21
CA LYS A 16 6.75 -16.84 0.65
C LYS A 16 8.19 -16.90 1.17
N GLN A 17 9.06 -16.05 0.63
CA GLN A 17 10.48 -16.02 0.99
C GLN A 17 10.73 -15.34 2.34
N THR A 18 10.06 -14.22 2.61
CA THR A 18 10.34 -13.41 3.81
C THR A 18 9.25 -13.49 4.88
N GLY A 19 8.09 -14.08 4.56
CA GLY A 19 6.89 -14.07 5.39
C GLY A 19 6.24 -12.68 5.54
N LYS A 20 6.82 -11.63 4.93
CA LYS A 20 6.33 -10.26 5.04
C LYS A 20 5.20 -10.01 4.06
N ARG A 21 4.21 -9.22 4.49
CA ARG A 21 3.12 -8.78 3.62
C ARG A 21 3.48 -7.51 2.84
N PHE A 22 3.01 -7.43 1.60
CA PHE A 22 3.15 -6.28 0.71
C PHE A 22 1.89 -6.16 -0.14
N ALA A 23 1.69 -5.03 -0.81
CA ALA A 23 0.66 -4.89 -1.84
C ALA A 23 1.33 -5.01 -3.20
N GLY A 24 0.84 -5.88 -4.09
CA GLY A 24 1.41 -6.08 -5.42
C GLY A 24 0.34 -6.21 -6.49
N CYS A 25 0.73 -5.98 -7.74
CA CYS A 25 -0.13 -6.20 -8.90
C CYS A 25 -0.50 -7.70 -9.03
N THR A 26 -1.70 -8.03 -9.50
CA THR A 26 -2.08 -9.41 -9.87
C THR A 26 -1.16 -9.99 -10.95
N ASN A 27 -0.62 -9.12 -11.81
CA ASN A 27 0.33 -9.48 -12.87
C ASN A 27 1.79 -9.53 -12.37
N TYR A 28 2.03 -9.27 -11.08
CA TYR A 28 3.37 -9.28 -10.49
C TYR A 28 4.07 -10.62 -10.66
N PHE A 29 3.36 -11.71 -10.38
CA PHE A 29 3.93 -13.06 -10.50
C PHE A 29 4.10 -13.54 -11.95
N GLN A 30 3.46 -12.85 -12.91
CA GLN A 30 3.60 -13.15 -14.34
C GLN A 30 4.80 -12.41 -14.96
N GLY A 31 5.45 -11.51 -14.22
CA GLY A 31 6.58 -10.71 -14.70
C GLY A 31 6.20 -9.55 -15.64
N SER A 32 4.91 -9.38 -15.97
CA SER A 32 4.42 -8.31 -16.84
C SER A 32 4.13 -6.99 -16.10
N CYS A 33 4.30 -6.95 -14.77
CA CYS A 33 4.24 -5.74 -13.96
C CYS A 33 5.10 -5.92 -12.71
N ASP A 34 5.84 -4.91 -12.30
CA ASP A 34 6.73 -4.92 -11.12
C ASP A 34 6.18 -4.13 -9.94
N ALA A 35 4.97 -3.56 -10.07
CA ALA A 35 4.35 -2.73 -9.05
C ALA A 35 4.19 -3.49 -7.73
N SER A 36 4.95 -3.05 -6.73
CA SER A 36 4.95 -3.58 -5.37
C SER A 36 5.13 -2.47 -4.35
N TYR A 37 4.44 -2.59 -3.22
CA TYR A 37 4.42 -1.58 -2.17
C TYR A 37 4.54 -2.26 -0.81
N PRO A 38 5.55 -1.94 0.01
CA PRO A 38 5.68 -2.52 1.34
C PRO A 38 4.48 -2.10 2.21
N LEU A 39 3.95 -3.05 2.97
CA LEU A 39 2.85 -2.78 3.89
C LEU A 39 3.33 -2.81 5.35
N PRO A 40 2.66 -2.10 6.28
CA PRO A 40 2.93 -2.25 7.70
C PRO A 40 2.77 -3.72 8.10
N GLN A 41 3.74 -4.32 8.79
CA GLN A 41 3.66 -5.76 9.13
C GLN A 41 2.75 -6.07 10.33
N LYS A 42 2.49 -5.07 11.19
CA LYS A 42 1.64 -5.20 12.38
C LYS A 42 0.31 -4.45 12.21
N GLY A 43 -0.76 -5.02 12.76
CA GLY A 43 -2.13 -4.47 12.73
C GLY A 43 -2.99 -5.08 11.63
N LYS A 44 -4.30 -4.82 11.67
CA LYS A 44 -5.25 -5.23 10.62
C LYS A 44 -5.24 -4.19 9.51
N ILE A 45 -5.07 -4.61 8.26
CA ILE A 45 -5.17 -3.72 7.10
C ILE A 45 -6.59 -3.82 6.55
N GLN A 46 -7.19 -2.67 6.26
CA GLN A 46 -8.47 -2.56 5.58
C GLN A 46 -8.30 -1.71 4.32
N ALA A 47 -8.78 -2.24 3.19
CA ALA A 47 -8.92 -1.45 1.98
C ALA A 47 -9.97 -0.35 2.22
N THR A 48 -9.65 0.89 1.86
CA THR A 48 -10.60 2.00 2.00
C THR A 48 -11.51 2.17 0.78
N GLY A 49 -11.23 1.44 -0.31
CA GLY A 49 -11.84 1.65 -1.62
C GLY A 49 -11.37 2.93 -2.33
N ARG A 50 -10.58 3.79 -1.67
CA ARG A 50 -10.11 5.06 -2.21
C ARG A 50 -8.73 4.92 -2.84
N LYS A 51 -8.48 5.70 -3.88
CA LYS A 51 -7.15 5.90 -4.48
C LYS A 51 -6.55 7.21 -4.00
N CYS A 52 -5.23 7.30 -3.97
CA CYS A 52 -4.52 8.54 -3.73
C CYS A 52 -4.75 9.48 -4.93
N SER A 53 -5.12 10.72 -4.66
CA SER A 53 -5.32 11.76 -5.70
C SER A 53 -4.02 12.19 -6.38
N VAL A 54 -2.86 11.90 -5.80
CA VAL A 54 -1.55 12.34 -6.31
C VAL A 54 -0.87 11.27 -7.16
N CYS A 55 -0.81 10.02 -6.69
CA CYS A 55 -0.09 8.95 -7.38
C CYS A 55 -0.99 7.81 -7.87
N GLY A 56 -2.31 7.89 -7.66
CA GLY A 56 -3.26 6.86 -8.07
C GLY A 56 -3.22 5.55 -7.29
N ALA A 57 -2.21 5.34 -6.43
CA ALA A 57 -2.08 4.13 -5.64
C ALA A 57 -3.20 4.01 -4.58
N PRO A 58 -3.67 2.79 -4.25
CA PRO A 58 -4.69 2.58 -3.22
C PRO A 58 -4.34 3.19 -1.86
N ARG A 59 -5.38 3.58 -1.12
CA ARG A 59 -5.28 3.96 0.28
C ARG A 59 -5.80 2.86 1.19
N ILE A 60 -5.10 2.65 2.29
CA ILE A 60 -5.47 1.66 3.30
C ILE A 60 -5.64 2.33 4.66
N LYS A 61 -6.52 1.74 5.47
CA LYS A 61 -6.64 2.04 6.88
C LYS A 61 -5.99 0.91 7.66
N VAL A 62 -5.13 1.23 8.62
CA VAL A 62 -4.49 0.21 9.45
C VAL A 62 -4.98 0.34 10.90
N LEU A 63 -5.47 -0.75 11.46
CA LEU A 63 -6.03 -0.81 12.80
C LEU A 63 -5.05 -1.51 13.74
N ARG A 64 -4.74 -0.87 14.86
CA ARG A 64 -3.90 -1.44 15.93
C ARG A 64 -4.60 -1.24 17.27
N ARG A 65 -4.51 -2.24 18.15
CA ARG A 65 -5.12 -2.18 19.49
C ARG A 65 -4.52 -0.99 20.25
N ARG A 66 -5.36 -0.19 20.91
CA ARG A 66 -4.98 1.01 21.71
C ARG A 66 -4.23 2.10 20.92
N ARG A 67 -4.31 2.13 19.58
CA ARG A 67 -3.74 3.20 18.75
C ARG A 67 -4.81 3.71 17.79
N ARG A 68 -4.75 5.00 17.47
CA ARG A 68 -5.67 5.60 16.48
C ARG A 68 -5.48 4.93 15.11
N PRO A 69 -6.58 4.63 14.39
CA PRO A 69 -6.49 4.23 12.99
C PRO A 69 -5.79 5.30 12.16
N TRP A 70 -4.73 4.89 11.47
CA TRP A 70 -4.04 5.67 10.44
C TRP A 70 -4.49 5.25 9.05
N ASP A 71 -4.83 6.23 8.22
CA ASP A 71 -5.12 6.09 6.79
C ASP A 71 -3.89 6.54 6.00
N LEU A 72 -3.34 5.68 5.15
CA LEU A 72 -2.15 5.99 4.37
C LEU A 72 -2.28 5.57 2.91
N CYS A 73 -1.58 6.30 2.04
CA CYS A 73 -1.23 5.82 0.71
C CYS A 73 -0.19 4.71 0.83
N ILE A 74 -0.41 3.60 0.12
CA ILE A 74 0.51 2.46 0.12
C ILE A 74 1.84 2.76 -0.58
N ASN A 75 1.84 3.70 -1.53
CA ASN A 75 3.06 4.12 -2.20
C ASN A 75 3.90 4.98 -1.24
N ILE A 76 5.07 4.47 -0.84
CA ILE A 76 5.98 5.18 0.07
C ILE A 76 6.67 6.35 -0.60
N ASP A 77 6.89 6.24 -1.91
CA ASP A 77 7.52 7.25 -2.75
C ASP A 77 6.49 8.29 -3.27
N CYS A 78 5.25 8.22 -2.75
CA CYS A 78 4.19 9.15 -3.13
C CYS A 78 4.67 10.60 -2.91
N PRO A 79 4.61 11.47 -3.93
CA PRO A 79 5.05 12.86 -3.81
C PRO A 79 4.34 13.62 -2.68
N SER A 80 3.12 13.23 -2.33
CA SER A 80 2.38 13.83 -1.21
C SER A 80 3.02 13.59 0.16
N LYS A 81 3.76 12.49 0.34
CA LYS A 81 4.40 12.16 1.62
C LYS A 81 5.61 13.04 1.92
N ARG A 82 6.26 13.61 0.89
CA ARG A 82 7.37 14.56 1.06
C ARG A 82 6.95 15.91 1.66
N LYS A 83 5.66 16.11 1.95
CA LYS A 83 5.11 17.34 2.56
C LYS A 83 4.54 17.15 3.96
N GLU A 84 4.59 15.95 4.53
CA GLU A 84 4.22 15.74 5.94
C GLU A 84 5.50 15.71 6.78
N GLU A 85 5.89 16.87 7.32
CA GLU A 85 6.87 16.94 8.39
C GLU A 85 6.42 16.03 9.56
N PRO A 86 7.35 15.34 10.25
CA PRO A 86 6.98 14.47 11.35
C PRO A 86 6.32 15.33 12.44
N VAL A 87 5.05 15.03 12.74
CA VAL A 87 4.39 15.56 13.92
C VAL A 87 4.94 14.77 15.11
N ASP A 88 6.02 15.27 15.69
CA ASP A 88 6.53 14.85 16.99
C ASP A 88 5.42 14.97 18.04
N GLY A 89 5.32 13.96 18.88
CA GLY A 89 4.42 13.89 20.03
C GLY A 89 4.85 12.80 20.99
#